data_AF-T1AJ85-F1
#
_entry.id   AF-T1AJ85-F1
#
_cell.length_a   1.000
_cell.length_b   1.000
_cell.length_c   1.000
_cell.angle_alpha   90.00
_cell.angle_beta   90.00
_cell.angle_gamma   90.00
#
_symmetry.space_group_name_H-M   'P 1'
#
loop_
_entity.id
_entity.type
_entity.pdbx_description
1 polymer ?
#
loop_
_entity_poly.entity_id
_entity_poly.type
_entity_poly.pdbx_seq_one_letter_code
_entity_poly.pdbx_strand_id
1 'polypeptide(L)'
;MGLGIVSRPGDIAFRANFATRDLKGMIVDRRAGRDIPQSSRLAKKLSFSMNGTEFIVKEGVEHRAALVVRGEGLSANVGDSDPHVQGKPPRKMEALDSGAARTADILNAYLDKA
;
A
#
# COMPACT_ATOMS: atom_id res chain seq x y z
N MET A 1 -7.11 8.52 16.11
CA MET A 1 -5.71 8.70 16.55
C MET A 1 -4.81 8.11 15.46
N GLY A 2 -3.81 8.85 14.97
CA GLY A 2 -2.92 8.39 13.89
C GLY A 2 -2.03 7.22 14.35
N LEU A 3 -1.52 6.42 13.41
CA LEU A 3 -0.73 5.21 13.69
C LEU A 3 0.70 5.48 14.20
N GLY A 4 0.98 6.70 14.68
CA GLY A 4 2.30 7.10 15.18
C GLY A 4 3.39 7.26 14.11
N ILE A 5 3.01 7.38 12.82
CA ILE A 5 3.96 7.67 11.75
C ILE A 5 4.24 9.17 11.74
N VAL A 6 5.52 9.55 11.79
CA VAL A 6 5.95 10.94 11.63
C VAL A 6 5.96 11.27 10.14
N SER A 7 4.99 12.06 9.69
CA SER A 7 4.94 12.60 8.34
C SER A 7 5.88 13.80 8.18
N ARG A 8 6.60 13.85 7.06
CA ARG A 8 7.42 15.00 6.65
C ARG A 8 6.74 15.75 5.50
N PRO A 9 7.04 17.05 5.30
CA PRO A 9 6.60 17.75 4.10
C PRO A 9 7.02 17.00 2.83
N GLY A 10 6.07 16.78 1.92
CA GLY A 10 6.27 16.00 0.69
C GLY A 10 5.96 14.50 0.81
N ASP A 11 5.79 13.96 2.02
CA ASP A 11 5.29 12.60 2.20
C ASP A 11 3.83 12.51 1.75
N ILE A 12 3.46 11.41 1.11
CA ILE A 12 2.07 11.05 0.83
C ILE A 12 1.68 9.82 1.65
N ALA A 13 0.45 9.81 2.17
CA ALA A 13 -0.06 8.73 3.00
C ALA A 13 -1.31 8.12 2.39
N PHE A 14 -1.35 6.79 2.33
CA PHE A 14 -2.48 6.01 1.87
C PHE A 14 -3.05 5.16 3.01
N ARG A 15 -4.36 5.00 3.00
CA ARG A 15 -5.00 3.91 3.75
C ARG A 15 -4.71 2.60 3.02
N ALA A 16 -4.19 1.62 3.73
CA ALA A 16 -3.89 0.31 3.21
C ALA A 16 -4.65 -0.78 4.00
N ASN A 17 -4.76 -1.96 3.41
CA ASN A 17 -5.29 -3.15 4.06
C ASN A 17 -4.35 -4.31 3.80
N PHE A 18 -4.19 -5.19 4.78
CA PHE A 18 -3.66 -6.53 4.55
C PHE A 18 -4.75 -7.41 3.92
N ALA A 19 -4.38 -8.14 2.88
CA ALA A 19 -5.25 -9.05 2.15
C ALA A 19 -4.54 -10.37 1.88
N THR A 20 -5.31 -11.43 1.69
CA THR A 20 -4.81 -12.76 1.33
C THR A 20 -4.90 -12.94 -0.18
N ARG A 21 -3.77 -13.29 -0.80
CA ARG A 21 -3.67 -13.69 -2.21
C ARG A 21 -3.45 -15.18 -2.32
N ASP A 22 -4.06 -15.81 -3.32
CA ASP A 22 -3.76 -17.20 -3.68
C ASP A 22 -2.48 -17.31 -4.53
N LEU A 23 -2.08 -18.53 -4.86
CA LEU A 23 -0.89 -18.80 -5.70
C LEU A 23 -1.02 -18.27 -7.13
N LYS A 24 -2.24 -17.93 -7.58
CA LYS A 24 -2.50 -17.31 -8.89
C LYS A 24 -2.52 -15.78 -8.79
N GLY A 25 -2.23 -15.22 -7.61
CA GLY A 25 -2.18 -13.80 -7.35
C GLY A 25 -3.55 -13.14 -7.12
N MET A 26 -4.62 -13.94 -7.00
CA MET A 26 -6.00 -13.46 -6.85
C MET A 26 -6.31 -13.16 -5.39
N ILE A 27 -7.02 -12.08 -5.13
CA ILE A 27 -7.46 -11.71 -3.78
C ILE A 27 -8.59 -12.64 -3.35
N VAL A 28 -8.32 -13.50 -2.37
CA VAL A 28 -9.30 -14.44 -1.80
C VAL A 28 -9.92 -13.91 -0.50
N ASP A 29 -9.23 -13.01 0.20
CA ASP A 29 -9.80 -12.28 1.33
C ASP A 29 -9.22 -10.86 1.40
N ARG A 30 -10.07 -9.86 1.24
CA ARG A 30 -9.71 -8.43 1.28
C ARG A 30 -9.35 -7.92 2.68
N ARG A 31 -9.54 -8.74 3.72
CA ARG A 31 -9.29 -8.38 5.13
C ARG A 31 -8.40 -9.41 5.84
N ALA A 32 -7.90 -10.42 5.14
CA ALA A 32 -7.03 -11.45 5.71
C ALA A 32 -7.51 -11.99 7.09
N GLY A 33 -8.81 -12.32 7.20
CA GLY A 33 -9.41 -12.84 8.43
C GLY A 33 -9.69 -11.81 9.54
N ARG A 34 -9.42 -10.52 9.33
CA ARG A 34 -9.51 -9.40 10.31
C ARG A 34 -8.58 -9.51 11.52
N ASP A 35 -8.10 -10.70 11.85
CA ASP A 35 -7.06 -10.91 12.85
C ASP A 35 -5.80 -11.44 12.18
N ILE A 36 -4.72 -10.65 12.29
CA ILE A 36 -3.43 -10.95 11.70
C ILE A 36 -2.41 -10.87 12.83
N PRO A 37 -2.16 -11.99 13.55
CA PRO A 37 -1.30 -12.01 14.73
C PRO A 37 0.14 -11.49 14.48
N GLN A 38 0.56 -11.47 13.20
CA GLN A 38 1.88 -11.02 12.79
C GLN A 38 1.87 -9.71 11.98
N SER A 39 0.79 -8.91 12.06
CA SER A 39 0.63 -7.66 11.30
C SER A 39 1.82 -6.71 11.46
N SER A 40 2.39 -6.60 12.68
CA SER A 40 3.59 -5.79 12.95
C SER A 40 4.83 -6.28 12.22
N ARG A 41 5.03 -7.60 12.16
CA ARG A 41 6.16 -8.21 11.45
C ARG A 41 5.99 -8.04 9.94
N LEU A 42 4.77 -8.18 9.43
CA LEU A 42 4.45 -7.95 8.03
C LEU A 42 4.68 -6.48 7.66
N ALA A 43 4.17 -5.53 8.45
CA ALA A 43 4.39 -4.11 8.23
C ALA A 43 5.88 -3.76 8.14
N LYS A 44 6.72 -4.32 9.02
CA LYS A 44 8.18 -4.15 8.95
C LYS A 44 8.80 -4.74 7.68
N LYS A 45 8.36 -5.91 7.23
CA LYS A 45 8.85 -6.54 5.99
C LYS A 45 8.44 -5.77 4.75
N LEU A 46 7.24 -5.18 4.78
CA LEU A 46 6.69 -4.34 3.71
C LEU A 46 7.21 -2.90 3.75
N SER A 47 7.99 -2.55 4.77
CA SER A 47 8.67 -1.26 4.86
C SER A 47 10.07 -1.39 4.27
N PHE A 48 10.27 -0.88 3.07
CA PHE A 48 11.55 -0.92 2.37
C PHE A 48 11.67 0.24 1.39
N SER A 49 12.86 0.46 0.86
CA SER A 49 13.12 1.51 -0.13
C SER A 49 13.37 0.92 -1.50
N MET A 50 12.81 1.54 -2.53
CA MET A 50 13.11 1.21 -3.93
C MET A 50 12.90 2.43 -4.83
N ASN A 51 13.62 2.50 -5.95
CA ASN A 51 13.48 3.57 -6.95
C ASN A 51 13.60 4.99 -6.34
N GLY A 52 14.52 5.17 -5.39
CA GLY A 52 14.70 6.45 -4.68
C GLY A 52 13.51 6.86 -3.79
N THR A 53 12.61 5.94 -3.47
CA THR A 53 11.41 6.17 -2.66
C THR A 53 11.42 5.23 -1.46
N GLU A 54 11.13 5.77 -0.28
CA GLU A 54 10.99 5.02 0.98
C GLU A 54 9.51 4.72 1.23
N PHE A 55 9.20 3.45 1.51
CA PHE A 55 7.86 2.98 1.85
C PHE A 55 7.83 2.56 3.30
N ILE A 56 6.90 3.13 4.06
CA ILE A 56 6.75 2.88 5.49
C ILE A 56 5.35 2.36 5.73
N VAL A 57 5.23 1.10 6.12
CA VAL A 57 3.97 0.47 6.48
C VAL A 57 3.84 0.40 7.98
N LYS A 58 2.65 0.73 8.48
CA LYS A 58 2.31 0.59 9.89
C LYS A 58 0.98 -0.14 10.02
N GLU A 59 0.95 -1.18 10.86
CA GLU A 59 -0.30 -1.85 11.20
C GLU A 59 -1.24 -0.91 11.96
N GLY A 60 -2.52 -1.02 11.65
CA GLY A 60 -3.61 -0.42 12.40
C GLY A 60 -4.42 -1.48 13.14
N VAL A 61 -5.69 -1.16 13.40
CA VAL A 61 -6.63 -2.11 14.00
C VAL A 61 -7.07 -3.14 12.95
N GLU A 62 -7.08 -4.41 13.34
CA GLU A 62 -7.41 -5.55 12.46
C GLU A 62 -6.52 -5.61 11.20
N HIS A 63 -7.14 -5.67 10.03
CA HIS A 63 -6.53 -5.74 8.71
C HIS A 63 -6.04 -4.40 8.20
N ARG A 64 -6.33 -3.29 8.90
CA ARG A 64 -5.99 -1.96 8.42
C ARG A 64 -4.50 -1.70 8.57
N ALA A 65 -3.97 -0.92 7.66
CA ALA A 65 -2.62 -0.39 7.72
C ALA A 65 -2.61 1.05 7.17
N ALA A 66 -1.52 1.76 7.41
CA ALA A 66 -1.19 2.95 6.63
C ALA A 66 0.11 2.69 5.87
N LEU A 67 0.17 3.21 4.65
CA LEU A 67 1.38 3.28 3.85
C LEU A 67 1.77 4.75 3.73
N VAL A 68 2.96 5.11 4.19
CA VAL A 68 3.57 6.41 3.91
C VAL A 68 4.64 6.21 2.86
N VAL A 69 4.58 7.03 1.81
CA VAL A 69 5.53 7.04 0.70
C VAL A 69 6.31 8.35 0.78
N ARG A 70 7.62 8.23 0.86
CA ARG A 70 8.54 9.36 0.99
C ARG A 70 9.50 9.41 -0.17
N GLY A 71 9.55 10.56 -0.83
CA GLY A 71 10.39 10.81 -1.99
C GLY A 71 10.02 12.13 -2.66
N GLU A 72 10.74 12.49 -3.69
CA GLU A 72 10.51 13.72 -4.45
C GLU A 72 9.45 13.51 -5.52
N GLY A 73 8.76 14.55 -6.00
CA GLY A 73 7.84 14.45 -7.16
C GLY A 73 6.71 13.43 -6.96
N LEU A 74 6.14 13.39 -5.76
CA LEU A 74 5.02 12.52 -5.40
C LEU A 74 3.70 13.30 -5.45
N SER A 75 2.64 12.63 -5.89
CA SER A 75 1.25 13.09 -5.87
C SER A 75 0.34 11.98 -5.36
N ALA A 76 -0.63 12.35 -4.51
CA ALA A 76 -1.61 11.43 -3.95
C ALA A 76 -2.78 11.13 -4.90
N ASN A 77 -2.85 11.79 -6.07
CA ASN A 77 -3.94 11.64 -7.05
C ASN A 77 -3.77 10.37 -7.89
N VAL A 78 -3.83 9.21 -7.23
CA VAL A 78 -3.74 7.88 -7.85
C VAL A 78 -4.98 7.06 -7.49
N GLY A 79 -5.34 6.10 -8.36
CA GLY A 79 -6.44 5.17 -8.15
C GLY A 79 -6.17 4.11 -7.08
N ASP A 80 -7.21 3.34 -6.74
CA ASP A 80 -7.12 2.23 -5.78
C ASP A 80 -6.68 0.92 -6.47
N SER A 81 -5.86 0.13 -5.76
CA SER A 81 -5.48 -1.22 -6.17
C SER A 81 -6.46 -2.29 -5.70
N ASP A 82 -7.34 -1.99 -4.74
CA ASP A 82 -8.31 -2.95 -4.25
C ASP A 82 -9.35 -3.28 -5.35
N PRO A 83 -9.50 -4.56 -5.76
CA PRO A 83 -10.49 -4.94 -6.76
C PRO A 83 -11.94 -4.74 -6.30
N HIS A 84 -12.16 -4.49 -5.01
CA HIS A 84 -13.42 -4.40 -4.29
C HIS A 84 -14.24 -5.69 -4.24
N VAL A 85 -13.78 -6.74 -4.90
CA VAL A 85 -14.40 -8.08 -4.93
C VAL A 85 -13.32 -9.14 -4.78
N GLN A 86 -13.70 -10.31 -4.27
CA GLN A 86 -12.80 -11.48 -4.23
C GLN A 86 -12.73 -12.14 -5.61
N GLY A 87 -11.71 -12.99 -5.81
CA GLY A 87 -11.52 -13.72 -7.05
C GLY A 87 -11.05 -12.86 -8.22
N LYS A 88 -10.44 -11.70 -7.93
CA LYS A 88 -9.76 -10.84 -8.91
C LYS A 88 -8.35 -10.48 -8.43
N PRO A 89 -7.39 -10.23 -9.34
CA PRO A 89 -6.10 -9.71 -8.95
C PRO A 89 -6.24 -8.26 -8.44
N PRO A 90 -5.23 -7.72 -7.72
CA PRO A 90 -5.12 -6.28 -7.50
C PRO A 90 -5.24 -5.51 -8.83
N ARG A 91 -5.94 -4.37 -8.80
CA ARG A 91 -6.00 -3.46 -9.93
C ARG A 91 -4.65 -2.75 -10.07
N LYS A 92 -4.25 -2.49 -11.31
CA LYS A 92 -3.16 -1.56 -11.58
C LYS A 92 -3.60 -0.17 -11.12
N MET A 93 -2.78 0.48 -10.31
CA MET A 93 -3.01 1.87 -9.93
C MET A 93 -2.75 2.77 -11.13
N GLU A 94 -3.69 3.66 -11.41
CA GLU A 94 -3.61 4.65 -12.50
C GLU A 94 -3.47 6.05 -11.91
N ALA A 95 -2.74 6.92 -12.62
CA ALA A 95 -2.67 8.33 -12.29
C ALA A 95 -3.98 9.03 -12.66
N LEU A 96 -4.55 9.77 -11.73
CA LEU A 96 -5.79 10.52 -11.95
C LEU A 96 -5.53 11.92 -12.55
N ASP A 97 -4.26 12.34 -12.57
CA ASP A 97 -3.79 13.54 -13.25
C ASP A 97 -2.36 13.34 -13.80
N SER A 98 -1.86 14.33 -14.55
CA SER A 98 -0.52 14.30 -15.13
C SER A 98 0.62 14.33 -14.09
N GLY A 99 0.37 14.85 -12.89
CA GLY A 99 1.35 14.94 -11.81
C GLY A 99 1.54 13.63 -11.05
N ALA A 100 0.62 12.68 -11.19
CA ALA A 100 0.61 11.42 -10.44
C ALA A 100 1.19 10.21 -11.19
N ALA A 101 1.60 10.36 -12.46
CA ALA A 101 2.16 9.27 -13.27
C ALA A 101 3.31 8.54 -12.56
N ARG A 102 4.27 9.31 -12.04
CA ARG A 102 5.42 8.77 -11.30
C ARG A 102 4.99 8.01 -10.04
N THR A 103 4.02 8.53 -9.28
CA THR A 103 3.52 7.84 -8.08
C THR A 103 2.86 6.52 -8.44
N ALA A 104 2.02 6.49 -9.48
CA ALA A 104 1.32 5.30 -9.91
C ALA A 104 2.31 4.19 -10.32
N ASP A 105 3.35 4.53 -11.10
CA ASP A 105 4.38 3.56 -11.51
C ASP A 105 5.15 3.00 -10.31
N ILE A 106 5.55 3.86 -9.38
CA ILE A 106 6.31 3.48 -8.18
C ILE A 106 5.46 2.61 -7.24
N LEU A 107 4.17 2.93 -7.06
CA LEU A 107 3.25 2.13 -6.26
C LEU A 107 2.96 0.76 -6.87
N ASN A 108 2.78 0.67 -8.19
CA ASN A 108 2.62 -0.62 -8.86
C ASN A 108 3.88 -1.49 -8.69
N ALA A 109 5.07 -0.90 -8.89
CA ALA A 109 6.34 -1.62 -8.71
C ALA A 109 6.58 -2.03 -7.25
N TYR A 110 6.08 -1.27 -6.28
CA TYR A 110 6.08 -1.63 -4.87
C TYR A 110 5.16 -2.83 -4.59
N LEU A 111 3.92 -2.80 -5.10
CA LEU A 111 2.94 -3.87 -4.92
C LEU A 111 3.37 -5.20 -5.55
N ASP A 112 4.15 -5.16 -6.63
CA ASP A 112 4.71 -6.37 -7.23
C ASP A 112 5.78 -7.06 -6.36
N LYS A 113 6.42 -6.30 -5.45
CA LYS A 113 7.44 -6.82 -4.53
C LYS A 113 6.92 -7.11 -3.12
N ALA A 114 5.79 -6.52 -2.75
CA ALA A 114 5.14 -6.62 -1.44
C ALA A 114 4.44 -7.99 -1.26
#